data_AF-A0ABD0SW77-F1
#
_entry.id   AF-A0ABD0SW77-F1
#
_cell.length_a   1.000
_cell.length_b   1.000
_cell.length_c   1.000
_cell.angle_alpha   90.00
_cell.angle_beta   90.00
_cell.angle_gamma   90.00
#
_symmetry.space_group_name_H-M   'P 1'
#
loop_
_entity.id
_entity.type
_entity.pdbx_description
1 polymer ?
#
loop_
_entity_poly.entity_id
_entity_poly.type
_entity_poly.pdbx_seq_one_letter_code
_entity_poly.pdbx_strand_id
1 'polypeptide(L)'
;MSDIKKIGFLLLMSVENFPSVRSYWNEKFDYDPVKTVMPVNKFELIRSLLHHNNNTKHLTKEHPDHDRLHKIRPVIEHLNGTFSSIPHQMS
;
A
#
# COMPACT_ATOMS: atom_id res chain seq x y z
N MET A 1 16.14 -8.20 -2.05
CA MET A 1 15.29 -9.31 -2.55
C MET A 1 13.98 -9.52 -1.77
N SER A 2 13.72 -8.83 -0.64
CA SER A 2 12.50 -9.03 0.18
C SER A 2 11.30 -8.13 -0.17
N ASP A 3 11.54 -6.95 -0.76
CA ASP A 3 10.51 -5.91 -0.89
C ASP A 3 9.64 -6.03 -2.15
N ILE A 4 10.21 -6.53 -3.25
CA ILE A 4 9.47 -6.78 -4.51
C ILE A 4 8.32 -7.78 -4.31
N LYS A 5 8.51 -8.80 -3.46
CA LYS A 5 7.45 -9.79 -3.16
C LYS A 5 6.21 -9.13 -2.51
N LYS A 6 6.40 -8.00 -1.81
CA LYS A 6 5.32 -7.27 -1.11
C LYS A 6 4.49 -6.44 -2.08
N ILE A 7 5.12 -5.84 -3.09
CA ILE A 7 4.40 -5.13 -4.16
C ILE A 7 3.64 -6.14 -5.02
N GLY A 8 4.27 -7.28 -5.37
CA GLY A 8 3.59 -8.37 -6.08
C GLY A 8 2.34 -8.86 -5.34
N PHE A 9 2.41 -8.92 -4.01
CA PHE A 9 1.26 -9.25 -3.16
C PHE A 9 0.10 -8.24 -3.28
N LEU A 10 0.42 -6.94 -3.22
CA LEU A 10 -0.60 -5.88 -3.39
C LEU A 10 -1.24 -5.93 -4.79
N LEU A 11 -0.44 -6.22 -5.82
CA LEU A 11 -0.95 -6.40 -7.19
C LEU A 11 -1.87 -7.61 -7.28
N LEU A 12 -1.50 -8.75 -6.70
CA LEU A 12 -2.34 -9.95 -6.69
C LEU A 12 -3.69 -9.70 -6.01
N MET A 13 -3.69 -9.03 -4.85
CA MET A 13 -4.91 -8.63 -4.14
C MET A 13 -5.77 -7.62 -4.92
N SER A 14 -5.20 -6.82 -5.80
CA SER A 14 -5.99 -5.91 -6.63
C SER A 14 -6.78 -6.63 -7.73
N VAL A 15 -6.30 -7.80 -8.15
CA VAL A 15 -6.98 -8.65 -9.14
C VAL A 15 -8.02 -9.54 -8.45
N GLU A 16 -7.61 -10.22 -7.37
CA GLU A 16 -8.43 -11.17 -6.64
C GLU A 16 -9.05 -10.54 -5.39
N ASN A 17 -10.23 -9.94 -5.50
CA ASN A 17 -10.83 -9.20 -4.38
C ASN A 17 -11.54 -10.10 -3.35
N PHE A 18 -10.96 -10.22 -2.16
CA PHE A 18 -11.62 -10.85 -1.00
C PHE A 18 -12.31 -9.82 -0.08
N PRO A 19 -13.29 -10.24 0.76
CA PRO A 19 -14.03 -9.33 1.64
C PRO A 19 -13.17 -8.58 2.67
N SER A 20 -11.97 -9.08 2.98
CA SER A 20 -11.03 -8.40 3.87
C SER A 20 -9.58 -8.80 3.54
N VAL A 21 -8.62 -7.97 3.95
CA VAL A 21 -7.18 -8.28 3.84
C VAL A 21 -6.81 -9.58 4.56
N ARG A 22 -7.45 -9.89 5.69
CA ARG A 22 -7.19 -11.15 6.41
C ARG A 22 -7.79 -12.37 5.73
N SER A 23 -8.80 -12.18 4.88
CA SER A 23 -9.44 -13.27 4.16
C SER A 23 -8.48 -14.01 3.22
N TYR A 24 -7.45 -13.33 2.70
CA TYR A 24 -6.41 -13.98 1.89
C TYR A 24 -5.58 -15.02 2.65
N TRP A 25 -5.58 -14.97 4.00
CA TRP A 25 -4.94 -15.96 4.86
C TRP A 25 -5.92 -16.93 5.51
N ASN A 26 -7.21 -16.87 5.19
CA ASN A 26 -8.19 -17.77 5.77
C ASN A 26 -8.16 -19.14 5.08
N GLU A 27 -8.14 -20.21 5.87
CA GLU A 27 -8.11 -21.61 5.42
C GLU A 27 -9.31 -21.98 4.54
N LYS A 28 -10.48 -21.38 4.80
CA LYS A 28 -11.71 -21.61 4.05
C LYS A 28 -11.59 -21.31 2.55
N PHE A 29 -10.74 -20.37 2.17
CA PHE A 29 -10.61 -19.95 0.77
C PHE A 29 -9.48 -20.65 0.02
N ASP A 30 -8.72 -21.52 0.70
CA ASP A 30 -7.62 -22.32 0.12
C ASP A 30 -6.66 -21.53 -0.81
N TYR A 31 -6.41 -20.26 -0.47
CA TYR A 31 -5.62 -19.37 -1.29
C TYR A 31 -4.14 -19.41 -0.90
N ASP A 32 -3.43 -20.40 -1.43
CA ASP A 32 -2.02 -20.68 -1.14
C ASP A 32 -0.99 -19.65 -1.62
N PRO A 33 -1.16 -18.92 -2.74
CA PRO A 33 -0.16 -17.98 -3.22
C PRO A 33 0.22 -16.89 -2.21
N VAL A 34 -0.69 -16.59 -1.29
CA VAL A 34 -0.54 -15.55 -0.27
C VAL A 34 0.11 -16.10 1.00
N LYS A 35 -0.43 -17.20 1.52
CA LYS A 35 -0.03 -17.78 2.81
C LYS A 35 1.42 -18.25 2.81
N THR A 36 1.86 -18.78 1.67
CA THR A 36 3.21 -19.36 1.49
C THR A 36 4.31 -18.29 1.39
N VAL A 37 3.97 -17.04 1.03
CA VAL A 37 4.94 -15.96 0.82
C VAL A 37 5.28 -15.23 2.13
N MET A 38 4.29 -14.92 2.96
CA MET A 38 4.51 -14.37 4.31
C MET A 38 3.31 -14.56 5.24
N PRO A 39 3.52 -14.61 6.57
CA PRO A 39 2.43 -14.60 7.54
C PRO A 39 1.65 -13.27 7.53
N VAL A 40 0.34 -13.33 7.79
CA VAL A 40 -0.56 -12.16 7.84
C VAL A 40 -0.05 -11.07 8.78
N ASN A 41 0.45 -11.43 9.96
CA ASN A 41 0.96 -10.46 10.95
C ASN A 41 2.19 -9.70 10.42
N LYS A 42 3.02 -10.35 9.61
CA LYS A 42 4.18 -9.71 8.98
C LYS A 42 3.74 -8.72 7.91
N PHE A 43 2.73 -9.08 7.11
CA PHE A 43 2.14 -8.17 6.14
C PHE A 43 1.53 -6.94 6.81
N GLU A 44 0.72 -7.12 7.85
CA GLU A 44 0.09 -6.02 8.59
C GLU A 44 1.12 -5.10 9.24
N LEU A 45 2.20 -5.65 9.82
CA LEU A 45 3.30 -4.86 10.36
C LEU A 45 3.99 -4.02 9.29
N ILE A 46 4.32 -4.60 8.13
CA ILE A 46 4.97 -3.82 7.07
C ILE A 46 4.04 -2.72 6.57
N ARG A 47 2.75 -3.03 6.39
CA ARG A 47 1.74 -2.06 5.96
C ARG A 47 1.61 -0.89 6.95
N SER A 48 1.72 -1.13 8.25
CA SER A 48 1.64 -0.08 9.28
C SER A 48 2.89 0.80 9.38
N LEU A 49 4.03 0.31 8.88
CA LEU A 49 5.31 1.03 8.88
C LEU A 49 5.55 1.86 7.62
N LEU A 50 4.63 1.85 6.65
CA LEU A 50 4.79 2.59 5.39
C LEU A 50 4.65 4.10 5.59
N HIS A 51 5.77 4.75 5.94
CA HIS A 51 5.87 6.19 6.16
C HIS A 51 7.08 6.76 5.38
N HIS A 52 6.84 7.74 4.52
CA HIS A 52 7.84 8.44 3.71
C HIS A 52 7.92 9.94 4.05
N ASN A 53 7.32 10.37 5.16
CA ASN A 53 7.34 11.76 5.61
C ASN A 53 7.69 11.85 7.10
N ASN A 54 8.14 13.02 7.55
CA ASN A 54 8.49 13.26 8.94
C ASN A 54 7.22 13.36 9.82
N ASN A 55 7.08 12.44 10.77
CA ASN A 55 5.96 12.39 11.71
C ASN A 55 5.91 13.61 12.66
N THR A 56 7.03 14.28 12.93
CA THR A 56 7.03 15.49 13.77
C THR A 56 6.33 16.68 13.09
N LYS A 57 6.08 16.58 11.78
CA LYS A 57 5.35 17.57 10.99
C LYS A 57 3.89 17.18 10.75
N HIS A 58 3.45 16.03 11.27
CA HIS A 58 2.09 15.56 11.05
C HIS A 58 1.15 16.28 12.02
N LEU A 59 0.33 17.17 11.47
CA LEU A 59 -0.61 17.99 12.23
C LEU A 59 -1.74 17.12 12.82
N THR A 60 -2.33 17.55 13.93
CA THR A 60 -3.48 16.86 14.55
C THR A 60 -4.72 16.98 13.67
N LYS A 61 -5.72 16.12 13.89
CA LYS A 61 -6.91 16.03 13.03
C LYS A 61 -7.77 17.29 13.04
N GLU A 62 -7.67 18.08 14.09
CA GLU A 62 -8.43 19.30 14.33
C GLU A 62 -7.79 20.51 13.63
N HIS A 63 -6.53 20.40 13.19
CA HIS A 63 -5.83 21.47 12.51
C HIS A 63 -6.40 21.66 11.09
N PRO A 64 -6.64 22.90 10.62
CA PRO A 64 -7.21 23.14 9.28
C PRO A 64 -6.37 22.55 8.15
N ASP A 65 -5.03 22.58 8.30
CA ASP A 65 -4.09 22.00 7.34
C ASP A 65 -3.78 20.51 7.56
N HIS A 66 -4.61 19.78 8.32
CA HIS A 66 -4.39 18.36 8.55
C HIS A 66 -4.46 17.55 7.25
N ASP A 67 -3.31 16.99 6.85
CA ASP A 67 -3.25 16.08 5.72
C ASP A 67 -3.39 14.62 6.17
N ARG A 68 -4.54 14.00 5.90
CA ARG A 68 -4.80 12.58 6.17
C ARG A 68 -3.77 11.64 5.50
N LEU A 69 -3.17 12.06 4.38
CA LEU A 69 -2.19 11.29 3.62
C LEU A 69 -0.74 11.73 3.88
N HIS A 70 -0.49 12.59 4.89
CA HIS A 70 0.81 13.19 5.20
C HIS A 70 1.96 12.19 5.13
N LYS A 71 1.77 11.01 5.75
CA LYS A 71 2.76 9.94 5.85
C LYS A 71 3.21 9.38 4.50
N ILE A 72 2.39 9.43 3.46
CA ILE A 72 2.69 8.92 2.12
C ILE A 72 2.72 10.03 1.05
N ARG A 73 2.47 11.29 1.44
CA ARG A 73 2.41 12.45 0.54
C ARG A 73 3.59 12.54 -0.43
N PRO A 74 4.85 12.34 -0.01
CA PRO A 74 5.99 12.41 -0.94
C PRO A 74 5.95 11.35 -2.05
N VAL A 75 5.41 10.16 -1.75
CA VAL A 75 5.24 9.10 -2.76
C VAL A 75 4.16 9.50 -3.77
N ILE A 76 3.04 10.06 -3.29
CA ILE A 76 1.94 10.52 -4.16
C ILE A 76 2.43 11.62 -5.11
N GLU A 77 3.14 12.62 -4.58
CA GLU A 77 3.68 13.72 -5.38
C GLU A 77 4.68 13.23 -6.42
N HIS A 78 5.56 12.31 -6.04
CA HIS A 78 6.52 11.69 -6.96
C HIS A 78 5.81 10.93 -8.09
N LEU A 79 4.81 10.11 -7.76
CA LEU A 79 4.03 9.34 -8.74
C LEU A 79 3.24 10.26 -9.67
N ASN A 80 2.56 11.28 -9.13
CA ASN A 80 1.82 12.25 -9.93
C ASN A 80 2.73 13.01 -10.90
N GLY A 81 3.90 13.46 -10.44
CA GLY A 81 4.89 14.10 -11.31
C GLY A 81 5.40 13.16 -12.39
N THR A 82 5.62 11.88 -12.04
CA THR A 82 6.06 10.86 -13.00
C THR A 82 5.00 10.56 -14.05
N PHE A 83 3.74 10.35 -13.66
CA PHE A 83 2.68 10.04 -14.63
C PHE A 83 2.33 11.24 -15.50
N SER A 84 2.42 12.46 -14.96
CA SER A 84 2.18 13.68 -15.73
C SER A 84 3.27 13.95 -16.78
N SER A 85 4.48 13.40 -16.60
CA SER A 85 5.57 13.56 -17.56
C SER A 85 5.48 12.58 -18.74
N ILE A 86 4.64 11.55 -18.64
CA ILE A 86 4.43 10.57 -19.71
C ILE A 86 3.43 11.17 -20.72
N PRO A 87 3.82 11.37 -21.99
CA PRO A 87 2.93 11.91 -23.01
C PRO A 87 1.72 10.99 -23.19
N HIS A 88 0.52 11.57 -23.16
CA HIS A 88 -0.69 10.82 -23.48
C HIS A 88 -0.74 10.62 -25.00
N GLN A 89 -0.44 9.42 -25.48
CA GLN A 89 -0.80 9.04 -26.84
C GLN A 89 -2.32 8.90 -26.89
N MET A 90 -3.01 9.94 -27.34
CA MET A 90 -4.43 9.84 -27.69
C MET A 90 -4.52 8.91 -28.91
N SER A 91 -5.06 7.71 -28.72
CA SER A 91 -5.47 6.80 -29.80
C SER A 91 -6.83 7.19 -30.34
#